data_AF-A0A2H1KMV9-F1
#
_entry.id   AF-A0A2H1KMV9-F1
#
_cell.length_a   1.000
_cell.length_b   1.000
_cell.length_c   1.000
_cell.angle_alpha   90.00
_cell.angle_beta   90.00
_cell.angle_gamma   90.00
#
_symmetry.space_group_name_H-M   'P 1'
#
loop_
_entity.id
_entity.type
_entity.pdbx_description
1 polymer ?
#
loop_
_entity_poly.entity_id
_entity_poly.type
_entity_poly.pdbx_seq_one_letter_code
_entity_poly.pdbx_strand_id
1 'polypeptide(L)'
;MIEYSTTLGYATLLDQLSVHALADLNALIGSVSDQSKAVQVEALMDTMPELGNMYGSASSEVSAQFFDELMHAQEVKRPISPESFVEMPPSYWQSLVGWGTSNGSLDWPMLAGGLTRRLTEMAADTMVGNAEMQGGLSAQRVPRVGCCAFCSMLASRGAVYSADSAGSVVGRGSPIGKHKLSGGIRPRGAQRSGEEFHDNCRCRVVTVTRSNSVQLSKEADKHFDLYAEAREKVNAGLELNVITSRVDGRLKNEYEWINAAGDTRSAKDKTNDIVKFMRNQLGA
;
A
#
# COMPACT_ATOMS: atom_id res chain seq x y z
N MET A 1 16.09 14.65 9.67
CA MET A 1 14.77 14.10 10.02
C MET A 1 13.75 15.07 9.47
N ILE A 2 12.74 14.58 8.76
CA ILE A 2 11.63 15.37 8.21
C ILE A 2 10.53 15.41 9.26
N GLU A 3 10.02 16.59 9.57
CA GLU A 3 8.94 16.76 10.55
C GLU A 3 7.65 16.08 10.07
N TYR A 4 6.89 15.49 10.99
CA TYR A 4 5.59 14.88 10.65
C TYR A 4 4.65 15.87 9.95
N SER A 5 4.68 17.13 10.39
CA SER A 5 3.88 18.23 9.85
C SER A 5 4.12 18.47 8.36
N THR A 6 5.32 18.20 7.84
CA THR A 6 5.64 18.29 6.40
C THR A 6 4.78 17.34 5.57
N THR A 7 4.35 16.20 6.14
CA THR A 7 3.51 15.22 5.42
C THR A 7 2.01 15.49 5.54
N LEU A 8 1.60 16.39 6.44
CA LEU A 8 0.18 16.62 6.74
C LEU A 8 -0.58 17.28 5.59
N GLY A 9 0.03 18.27 4.93
CA GLY A 9 -0.57 18.93 3.77
C GLY A 9 -0.86 17.95 2.65
N TYR A 10 0.16 17.21 2.22
CA TYR A 10 0.07 16.12 1.26
C TYR A 10 -1.03 15.11 1.61
N ALA A 11 -1.02 14.62 2.85
CA ALA A 11 -1.95 13.59 3.25
C ALA A 11 -3.39 14.10 3.33
N THR A 12 -3.59 15.38 3.70
CA THR A 12 -4.91 16.06 3.74
C THR A 12 -5.47 16.26 2.34
N LEU A 13 -4.64 16.69 1.38
CA LEU A 13 -5.08 16.86 -0.01
C LEU A 13 -5.55 15.53 -0.61
N LEU A 14 -4.81 14.43 -0.40
CA LEU A 14 -5.23 13.10 -0.85
C LEU A 14 -6.51 12.59 -0.16
N ASP A 15 -6.72 12.94 1.12
CA ASP A 15 -7.97 12.62 1.81
C ASP A 15 -9.15 13.40 1.19
N GLN A 16 -8.96 14.69 0.88
CA GLN A 16 -9.97 15.51 0.22
C GLN A 16 -10.32 14.97 -1.17
N LEU A 17 -9.32 14.59 -1.98
CA LEU A 17 -9.54 13.95 -3.27
C LEU A 17 -10.36 12.66 -3.13
N SER A 18 -10.07 11.83 -2.14
CA SER A 18 -10.83 10.60 -1.87
C SER A 18 -12.28 10.91 -1.46
N VAL A 19 -12.50 11.93 -0.62
CA VAL A 19 -13.84 12.36 -0.20
C VAL A 19 -14.65 12.87 -1.39
N HIS A 20 -14.05 13.70 -2.24
CA HIS A 20 -14.71 14.24 -3.45
C HIS A 20 -15.01 13.13 -4.47
N ALA A 21 -14.07 12.20 -4.69
CA ALA A 21 -14.28 11.04 -5.56
C ALA A 21 -15.46 10.18 -5.10
N LEU A 22 -15.60 9.95 -3.79
CA LEU A 22 -16.74 9.24 -3.23
C LEU A 22 -18.05 10.03 -3.34
N ALA A 23 -18.01 11.35 -3.14
CA ALA A 23 -19.19 12.20 -3.29
C ALA A 23 -19.72 12.15 -4.74
N ASP A 24 -18.83 12.24 -5.72
CA ASP A 24 -19.18 12.20 -7.14
C ASP A 24 -19.64 10.79 -7.57
N LEU A 25 -18.98 9.73 -7.08
CA LEU A 25 -19.45 8.37 -7.30
C LEU A 25 -20.85 8.16 -6.72
N ASN A 26 -21.12 8.69 -5.52
CA ASN A 26 -22.45 8.62 -4.92
C ASN A 26 -23.49 9.40 -5.72
N ALA A 27 -23.13 10.59 -6.23
CA ALA A 27 -24.01 11.39 -7.09
C ALA A 27 -24.33 10.67 -8.41
N LEU A 28 -23.32 10.07 -9.04
CA LEU A 28 -23.47 9.26 -10.25
C LEU A 28 -24.43 8.09 -10.02
N ILE A 29 -24.23 7.32 -8.95
CA ILE A 29 -25.11 6.20 -8.59
C ILE A 29 -26.53 6.71 -8.29
N GLY A 30 -26.65 7.82 -7.55
CA GLY A 30 -27.93 8.45 -7.25
C GLY A 30 -28.71 8.84 -8.50
N SER A 31 -28.03 9.34 -9.54
CA SER A 31 -28.65 9.79 -10.80
C SER A 31 -29.32 8.67 -11.60
N VAL A 32 -28.91 7.42 -11.38
CA VAL A 32 -29.44 6.22 -12.06
C VAL A 32 -30.18 5.28 -11.10
N SER A 33 -30.44 5.71 -9.87
CA SER A 33 -31.00 4.83 -8.82
C SER A 33 -32.39 4.28 -9.12
N ASP A 34 -33.22 5.03 -9.85
CA ASP A 34 -34.56 4.61 -10.30
C ASP A 34 -34.54 3.71 -11.55
N GLN A 35 -33.36 3.51 -12.15
CA GLN A 35 -33.20 2.69 -13.36
C GLN A 35 -33.06 1.20 -13.03
N SER A 36 -33.21 0.35 -14.04
CA SER A 36 -32.94 -1.08 -13.90
C SER A 36 -31.48 -1.35 -13.50
N LYS A 37 -31.23 -2.45 -12.81
CA LYS A 37 -29.85 -2.84 -12.41
C LYS A 37 -28.89 -2.90 -13.59
N ALA A 38 -29.33 -3.38 -14.75
CA ALA A 38 -28.51 -3.44 -15.96
C ALA A 38 -28.07 -2.04 -16.41
N VAL A 39 -29.00 -1.08 -16.42
CA VAL A 39 -28.74 0.32 -16.77
C VAL A 39 -27.81 0.99 -15.75
N GLN A 40 -27.96 0.68 -14.45
CA GLN A 40 -27.04 1.20 -13.42
C GLN A 40 -25.60 0.72 -13.66
N VAL A 41 -25.42 -0.57 -13.98
CA VAL A 41 -24.09 -1.14 -14.25
C VAL A 41 -23.50 -0.57 -15.53
N GLU A 42 -24.29 -0.47 -16.60
CA GLU A 42 -23.86 0.12 -17.88
C GLU A 42 -23.42 1.58 -17.70
N ALA A 43 -24.23 2.39 -17.01
CA ALA A 43 -23.88 3.78 -16.72
C ALA A 43 -22.54 3.88 -15.96
N LEU A 44 -22.30 3.02 -14.96
CA LEU A 44 -21.02 2.98 -14.25
C LEU A 44 -19.87 2.51 -15.14
N MET A 45 -20.07 1.50 -15.99
CA MET A 45 -19.04 1.01 -16.93
C MET A 45 -18.58 2.11 -17.90
N ASP A 46 -19.50 2.99 -18.29
CA ASP A 46 -19.22 4.09 -19.23
C ASP A 46 -18.56 5.29 -18.54
N THR A 47 -19.00 5.63 -17.32
CA THR A 47 -18.59 6.87 -16.64
C THR A 47 -17.46 6.71 -15.63
N MET A 48 -17.29 5.52 -15.04
CA MET A 48 -16.20 5.25 -14.08
C MET A 48 -14.80 5.51 -14.66
N PRO A 49 -14.50 5.22 -15.94
CA PRO A 49 -13.20 5.57 -16.53
C PRO A 49 -12.85 7.06 -16.42
N GLU A 50 -13.78 7.94 -16.76
CA GLU A 50 -13.57 9.39 -16.71
C GLU A 50 -13.44 9.88 -15.26
N LEU A 51 -14.36 9.46 -14.38
CA LEU A 51 -14.32 9.78 -12.95
C LEU A 51 -13.00 9.30 -12.30
N GLY A 52 -12.65 8.04 -12.53
CA GLY A 52 -11.45 7.42 -11.97
C GLY A 52 -10.17 8.09 -12.46
N ASN A 53 -10.06 8.38 -13.76
CA ASN A 53 -8.90 9.08 -14.32
C ASN A 53 -8.79 10.52 -13.82
N MET A 54 -9.90 11.24 -13.64
CA MET A 54 -9.90 12.59 -13.09
C MET A 54 -9.25 12.61 -11.69
N TYR A 55 -9.76 11.80 -10.76
CA TYR A 55 -9.25 11.76 -9.39
C TYR A 55 -7.90 11.06 -9.27
N GLY A 56 -7.64 10.07 -10.13
CA GLY A 56 -6.36 9.38 -10.22
C GLY A 56 -5.24 10.32 -10.66
N SER A 57 -5.49 11.10 -11.71
CA SER A 57 -4.54 12.12 -12.22
C SER A 57 -4.29 13.20 -11.16
N ALA A 58 -5.34 13.69 -10.50
CA ALA A 58 -5.19 14.66 -9.41
C ALA A 58 -4.37 14.09 -8.23
N SER A 59 -4.59 12.82 -7.86
CA SER A 59 -3.83 12.15 -6.79
C SER A 59 -2.35 12.00 -7.15
N SER A 60 -2.07 11.72 -8.43
CA SER A 60 -0.72 11.66 -8.96
C SER A 60 -0.05 13.03 -8.97
N GLU A 61 -0.72 14.07 -9.48
CA GLU A 61 -0.19 15.44 -9.52
C GLU A 61 0.18 15.96 -8.12
N VAL A 62 -0.72 15.80 -7.15
CA VAL A 62 -0.46 16.15 -5.74
C VAL A 62 0.76 15.39 -5.19
N SER A 63 0.95 14.15 -5.60
CA SER A 63 2.10 13.34 -5.19
C SER A 63 3.40 13.75 -5.87
N ALA A 64 3.35 14.11 -7.16
CA ALA A 64 4.51 14.62 -7.91
C ALA A 64 4.98 15.97 -7.35
N GLN A 65 4.05 16.88 -7.06
CA GLN A 65 4.38 18.15 -6.41
C GLN A 65 5.00 17.92 -5.02
N PHE A 66 4.40 17.05 -4.20
CA PHE A 66 4.94 16.76 -2.89
C PHE A 66 6.32 16.08 -2.96
N PHE A 67 6.56 15.24 -3.96
CA PHE A 67 7.89 14.69 -4.23
C PHE A 67 8.91 15.80 -4.48
N ASP A 68 8.59 16.80 -5.31
CA ASP A 68 9.47 17.95 -5.54
C ASP A 68 9.79 18.69 -4.24
N GLU A 69 8.77 18.99 -3.45
CA GLU A 69 8.92 19.66 -2.15
C GLU A 69 9.83 18.86 -1.21
N LEU A 70 9.68 17.54 -1.17
CA LEU A 70 10.53 16.65 -0.38
C LEU A 70 11.97 16.63 -0.88
N MET A 71 12.19 16.69 -2.19
CA MET A 71 13.54 16.73 -2.74
C MET A 71 14.31 17.98 -2.30
N HIS A 72 13.62 19.12 -2.29
CA HIS A 72 14.14 20.38 -1.78
C HIS A 72 14.36 20.34 -0.26
N ALA A 73 13.36 19.86 0.51
CA ALA A 73 13.44 19.75 1.97
C ALA A 73 14.54 18.82 2.46
N GLN A 74 14.96 17.86 1.61
CA GLN A 74 16.02 16.91 1.90
C GLN A 74 17.37 17.30 1.28
N GLU A 75 17.46 18.49 0.67
CA GLU A 75 18.65 19.03 0.03
C GLU A 75 19.26 18.08 -1.01
N VAL A 76 18.42 17.37 -1.76
CA VAL A 76 18.91 16.42 -2.75
C VAL A 76 19.59 17.17 -3.90
N LYS A 77 20.82 16.79 -4.21
CA LYS A 77 21.60 17.43 -5.27
C LYS A 77 21.08 17.01 -6.64
N ARG A 78 20.74 18.00 -7.47
CA ARG A 78 20.22 17.81 -8.85
C ARG A 78 18.94 16.96 -8.82
N PRO A 79 17.84 17.49 -8.25
CA PRO A 79 16.56 16.81 -8.32
C PRO A 79 16.10 16.67 -9.77
N ILE A 80 15.48 15.54 -10.10
CA ILE A 80 14.71 15.40 -11.34
C ILE A 80 13.47 16.30 -11.30
N SER A 81 12.94 16.67 -12.47
CA SER A 81 11.57 17.15 -12.56
C SER A 81 10.63 15.96 -12.33
N PRO A 82 9.75 15.97 -11.32
CA PRO A 82 8.87 14.84 -11.08
C PRO A 82 7.79 14.73 -12.16
N GLU A 83 7.40 13.50 -12.43
CA GLU A 83 6.34 13.16 -13.37
C GLU A 83 5.07 12.76 -12.61
N SER A 84 3.92 13.24 -13.08
CA SER A 84 2.63 12.65 -12.77
C SER A 84 2.44 11.39 -13.62
N PHE A 85 2.05 10.28 -12.99
CA PHE A 85 1.80 9.01 -13.66
C PHE A 85 0.30 8.82 -13.98
N VAL A 86 0.04 8.87 -15.28
CA VAL A 86 -0.84 8.02 -16.09
C VAL A 86 -2.38 8.16 -15.94
N GLU A 87 -3.00 8.42 -17.10
CA GLU A 87 -4.38 8.05 -17.42
C GLU A 87 -4.48 6.53 -17.60
N MET A 88 -5.26 5.86 -16.75
CA MET A 88 -5.44 4.41 -16.82
C MET A 88 -6.40 4.04 -17.95
N PRO A 89 -6.18 2.90 -18.65
CA PRO A 89 -7.09 2.47 -19.70
C PRO A 89 -8.50 2.22 -19.13
N PRO A 90 -9.57 2.40 -19.92
CA PRO A 90 -10.94 2.21 -19.44
C PRO A 90 -11.17 0.85 -18.76
N SER A 91 -10.52 -0.21 -19.25
CA SER A 91 -10.61 -1.56 -18.69
C SER A 91 -10.14 -1.65 -17.23
N TYR A 92 -9.20 -0.81 -16.81
CA TYR A 92 -8.79 -0.72 -15.42
C TYR A 92 -9.99 -0.32 -14.57
N TRP A 93 -10.65 0.80 -14.85
CA TRP A 93 -11.80 1.29 -14.10
C TRP A 93 -13.05 0.42 -14.24
N GLN A 94 -13.31 -0.11 -15.43
CA GLN A 94 -14.41 -1.06 -15.67
C GLN A 94 -14.27 -2.34 -14.85
N SER A 95 -13.03 -2.80 -14.60
CA SER A 95 -12.83 -3.97 -13.71
C SER A 95 -13.24 -3.69 -12.26
N LEU A 96 -13.12 -2.44 -11.77
CA LEU A 96 -13.65 -2.06 -10.46
C LEU A 96 -15.17 -2.13 -10.44
N VAL A 97 -15.82 -1.63 -11.49
CA VAL A 97 -17.28 -1.71 -11.64
C VAL A 97 -17.71 -3.18 -11.66
N GLY A 98 -17.09 -4.01 -12.50
CA GLY A 98 -17.40 -5.44 -12.58
C GLY A 98 -17.21 -6.19 -11.27
N TRP A 99 -16.18 -5.84 -10.48
CA TRP A 99 -15.99 -6.39 -9.14
C TRP A 99 -17.09 -5.93 -8.17
N GLY A 100 -17.38 -4.62 -8.13
CA GLY A 100 -18.43 -4.03 -7.29
C GLY A 100 -19.85 -4.39 -7.69
N THR A 101 -20.05 -5.08 -8.81
CA THR A 101 -21.37 -5.56 -9.27
C THR A 101 -21.43 -7.09 -9.39
N SER A 102 -20.39 -7.79 -8.94
CA SER A 102 -20.23 -9.24 -9.14
C SER A 102 -21.34 -10.09 -8.52
N ASN A 103 -22.05 -9.56 -7.52
CA ASN A 103 -23.19 -10.22 -6.87
C ASN A 103 -24.53 -9.97 -7.59
N GLY A 104 -24.53 -9.38 -8.79
CA GLY A 104 -25.74 -9.09 -9.58
C GLY A 104 -26.48 -7.82 -9.15
N SER A 105 -25.90 -7.03 -8.26
CA SER A 105 -26.34 -5.69 -7.87
C SER A 105 -25.13 -4.85 -7.49
N LEU A 106 -25.30 -3.53 -7.52
CA LEU A 106 -24.31 -2.58 -7.05
C LEU A 106 -24.01 -2.79 -5.56
N ASP A 107 -22.73 -2.98 -5.24
CA ASP A 107 -22.19 -3.04 -3.88
C ASP A 107 -21.38 -1.78 -3.61
N TRP A 108 -22.01 -0.83 -2.91
CA TRP A 108 -21.40 0.47 -2.60
C TRP A 108 -20.10 0.33 -1.78
N PRO A 109 -20.06 -0.43 -0.67
CA PRO A 109 -18.82 -0.67 0.06
C PRO A 109 -17.66 -1.15 -0.81
N MET A 110 -17.91 -2.10 -1.73
CA MET A 110 -16.87 -2.59 -2.65
C MET A 110 -16.41 -1.50 -3.62
N LEU A 111 -17.33 -0.78 -4.26
CA LEU A 111 -16.96 0.29 -5.20
C LEU A 111 -16.20 1.43 -4.51
N ALA A 112 -16.70 1.89 -3.37
CA ALA A 112 -16.09 2.97 -2.59
C ALA A 112 -14.70 2.55 -2.06
N GLY A 113 -14.60 1.34 -1.51
CA GLY A 113 -13.34 0.77 -1.02
C GLY A 113 -12.31 0.63 -2.13
N GLY A 114 -12.70 0.04 -3.25
CA GLY A 114 -11.82 -0.16 -4.40
C GLY A 114 -11.41 1.15 -5.08
N LEU A 115 -12.28 2.16 -5.17
CA LEU A 115 -11.92 3.48 -5.70
C LEU A 115 -10.85 4.15 -4.82
N THR A 116 -11.10 4.28 -3.52
CA THR A 116 -10.14 4.92 -2.59
C THR A 116 -8.81 4.18 -2.53
N ARG A 117 -8.85 2.84 -2.63
CA ARG A 117 -7.66 2.00 -2.72
C ARG A 117 -6.80 2.36 -3.95
N ARG A 118 -7.41 2.40 -5.13
CA ARG A 118 -6.70 2.73 -6.38
C ARG A 118 -6.12 4.14 -6.37
N LEU A 119 -6.86 5.12 -5.84
CA LEU A 119 -6.33 6.48 -5.68
C LEU A 119 -5.11 6.52 -4.76
N THR A 120 -5.13 5.72 -3.68
CA THR A 120 -3.99 5.59 -2.76
C THR A 120 -2.79 4.90 -3.45
N GLU A 121 -3.03 3.90 -4.27
CA GLU A 121 -2.00 3.23 -5.09
C GLU A 121 -1.38 4.18 -6.09
N MET A 122 -2.18 4.93 -6.85
CA MET A 122 -1.67 5.90 -7.83
C MET A 122 -0.79 6.97 -7.17
N ALA A 123 -1.17 7.46 -5.98
CA ALA A 123 -0.34 8.36 -5.20
C ALA A 123 1.00 7.72 -4.78
N ALA A 124 0.95 6.47 -4.32
CA ALA A 124 2.14 5.73 -3.91
C ALA A 124 3.08 5.40 -5.08
N ASP A 125 2.53 4.95 -6.20
CA ASP A 125 3.26 4.65 -7.43
C ASP A 125 3.93 5.91 -7.98
N THR A 126 3.29 7.08 -7.85
CA THR A 126 3.90 8.35 -8.24
C THR A 126 5.11 8.70 -7.40
N MET A 127 5.01 8.55 -6.08
CA MET A 127 6.14 8.76 -5.17
C MET A 127 7.29 7.79 -5.48
N VAL A 128 6.96 6.50 -5.64
CA VAL A 128 7.93 5.43 -5.90
C VAL A 128 8.59 5.58 -7.27
N GLY A 129 7.82 5.80 -8.33
CA GLY A 129 8.33 5.95 -9.69
C GLY A 129 9.29 7.13 -9.80
N ASN A 130 8.94 8.28 -9.20
CA ASN A 130 9.86 9.42 -9.14
C ASN A 130 11.12 9.12 -8.31
N ALA A 131 11.01 8.37 -7.21
CA ALA A 131 12.18 7.94 -6.46
C ALA A 131 13.09 6.98 -7.21
N GLU A 132 12.53 6.09 -8.03
CA GLU A 132 13.29 5.19 -8.91
C GLU A 132 14.04 5.96 -9.98
N MET A 133 13.37 6.92 -10.64
CA MET A 133 14.00 7.80 -11.64
C MET A 133 15.11 8.66 -11.04
N GLN A 134 14.90 9.21 -9.85
CA GLN A 134 15.90 10.01 -9.14
C GLN A 134 17.12 9.17 -8.72
N GLY A 135 16.86 7.93 -8.27
CA GLY A 135 17.86 7.05 -7.69
C GLY A 135 18.35 7.49 -6.30
N GLY A 136 18.84 6.53 -5.52
CA GLY A 136 19.45 6.81 -4.21
C GLY A 136 18.48 7.14 -3.08
N LEU A 137 17.17 7.13 -3.35
CA LEU A 137 16.13 7.28 -2.36
C LEU A 137 15.68 5.93 -1.79
N SER A 138 15.19 5.99 -0.57
CA SER A 138 14.42 4.96 0.12
C SER A 138 13.00 5.49 0.31
N ALA A 139 12.13 4.67 0.87
CA ALA A 139 10.78 5.09 1.19
C ALA A 139 10.34 4.60 2.57
N GLN A 140 9.37 5.32 3.11
CA GLN A 140 8.83 5.14 4.43
C GLN A 140 7.31 5.19 4.36
N ARG A 141 6.67 4.28 5.10
CA ARG A 141 5.23 4.29 5.33
C ARG A 141 4.94 5.25 6.49
N VAL A 142 4.16 6.30 6.24
CA VAL A 142 3.78 7.33 7.22
C VAL A 142 2.30 7.18 7.55
N PRO A 143 1.95 6.70 8.76
CA PRO A 143 0.57 6.50 9.17
C PRO A 143 -0.07 7.83 9.62
N ARG A 144 -1.38 7.95 9.40
CA ARG A 144 -2.21 9.01 9.96
C ARG A 144 -3.01 8.51 11.16
N VAL A 145 -3.51 9.44 11.96
CA VAL A 145 -4.47 9.14 13.04
C VAL A 145 -5.65 8.33 12.47
N GLY A 146 -5.97 7.22 13.12
CA GLY A 146 -7.00 6.28 12.69
C GLY A 146 -6.56 5.30 11.59
N CYS A 147 -5.26 5.17 11.29
CA CYS A 147 -4.79 4.09 10.43
C CYS A 147 -4.98 2.71 11.08
N CYS A 148 -5.04 1.67 10.25
CA CYS A 148 -5.22 0.30 10.77
C CYS A 148 -3.91 -0.25 11.38
N ALA A 149 -4.05 -1.33 12.16
CA ALA A 149 -2.94 -2.07 12.77
C ALA A 149 -1.85 -2.52 11.77
N PHE A 150 -2.24 -2.80 10.52
CA PHE A 150 -1.30 -3.21 9.48
C PHE A 150 -0.45 -2.04 8.95
N CYS A 151 -1.06 -0.88 8.67
CA CYS A 151 -0.34 0.34 8.30
C CYS A 151 0.65 0.75 9.38
N SER A 152 0.20 0.66 10.62
CA SER A 152 0.97 0.86 11.85
C SER A 152 2.21 -0.04 11.92
N MET A 153 2.03 -1.34 11.70
CA MET A 153 3.12 -2.31 11.62
C MET A 153 4.11 -1.99 10.48
N LEU A 154 3.63 -1.59 9.30
CA LEU A 154 4.53 -1.26 8.19
C LEU A 154 5.31 0.04 8.45
N ALA A 155 4.65 1.05 9.00
CA ALA A 155 5.30 2.27 9.45
C ALA A 155 6.41 1.97 10.45
N SER A 156 6.21 0.95 11.30
CA SER A 156 7.14 0.49 12.33
C SER A 156 8.57 0.21 11.84
N ARG A 157 8.73 0.01 10.53
CA ARG A 157 10.01 -0.37 9.91
C ARG A 157 10.88 0.81 9.52
N GLY A 158 10.36 2.04 9.54
CA GLY A 158 11.09 3.25 9.15
C GLY A 158 11.41 3.30 7.65
N ALA A 159 12.44 4.07 7.30
CA ALA A 159 12.89 4.33 5.92
C ALA A 159 13.69 3.18 5.28
N VAL A 160 13.22 1.95 5.46
CA VAL A 160 13.95 0.73 5.05
C VAL A 160 13.46 0.14 3.73
N TYR A 161 12.41 0.73 3.16
CA TYR A 161 11.85 0.26 1.91
C TYR A 161 12.70 0.79 0.75
N SER A 162 13.11 -0.09 -0.16
CA SER A 162 13.46 0.36 -1.53
C SER A 162 12.21 0.97 -2.17
N ALA A 163 12.40 1.84 -3.16
CA ALA A 163 11.30 2.45 -3.90
C ALA A 163 10.28 1.38 -4.36
N ASP A 164 10.74 0.28 -4.98
CA ASP A 164 9.87 -0.84 -5.38
C ASP A 164 9.04 -1.43 -4.22
N SER A 165 9.62 -1.53 -3.01
CA SER A 165 9.03 -2.19 -1.84
C SER A 165 8.09 -1.33 -1.02
N ALA A 166 8.05 -0.03 -1.34
CA ALA A 166 7.27 0.93 -0.59
C ALA A 166 5.86 1.08 -1.14
N GLY A 167 5.65 0.93 -2.45
CA GLY A 167 4.33 0.95 -3.09
C GLY A 167 3.61 -0.40 -3.01
N SER A 168 4.36 -1.50 -3.02
CA SER A 168 3.82 -2.87 -3.09
C SER A 168 4.65 -3.89 -2.29
N VAL A 169 4.12 -5.09 -2.07
CA VAL A 169 4.91 -6.22 -1.56
C VAL A 169 5.91 -6.66 -2.65
N VAL A 170 7.21 -6.47 -2.42
CA VAL A 170 8.25 -6.99 -3.33
C VAL A 170 8.91 -8.26 -2.81
N GLY A 171 9.16 -9.17 -3.75
CA GLY A 171 10.05 -10.31 -3.56
C GLY A 171 11.50 -10.03 -3.93
N ARG A 172 12.41 -10.89 -3.44
CA ARG A 172 13.76 -10.98 -4.02
C ARG A 172 13.76 -12.05 -5.11
N GLY A 173 14.37 -11.74 -6.25
CA GLY A 173 14.88 -12.71 -7.24
C GLY A 173 14.99 -12.15 -8.66
N SER A 174 15.84 -12.76 -9.49
CA SER A 174 16.01 -12.39 -10.91
C SER A 174 15.00 -13.14 -11.79
N PRO A 175 14.43 -12.51 -12.83
CA PRO A 175 13.53 -13.17 -13.77
C PRO A 175 14.20 -14.39 -14.41
N ILE A 176 13.53 -15.54 -14.46
CA ILE A 176 13.97 -16.69 -15.26
C ILE A 176 13.12 -16.74 -16.52
N GLY A 177 13.59 -16.12 -17.62
CA GLY A 177 12.91 -16.16 -18.92
C GLY A 177 12.22 -14.85 -19.35
N LYS A 178 11.71 -14.83 -20.59
CA LYS A 178 11.18 -13.64 -21.30
C LYS A 178 9.77 -13.20 -20.89
N HIS A 179 9.11 -13.90 -19.97
CA HIS A 179 7.78 -13.54 -19.49
C HIS A 179 7.86 -13.01 -18.06
N LYS A 180 7.30 -11.82 -17.78
CA LYS A 180 7.28 -11.20 -16.44
C LYS A 180 6.62 -12.05 -15.33
N LEU A 181 6.05 -13.22 -15.66
CA LEU A 181 5.38 -14.15 -14.75
C LEU A 181 6.18 -15.43 -14.44
N SER A 182 7.38 -15.60 -14.98
CA SER A 182 8.14 -16.83 -14.77
C SER A 182 8.90 -16.84 -13.44
N GLY A 183 8.19 -17.24 -12.38
CA GLY A 183 8.65 -18.01 -11.21
C GLY A 183 9.83 -17.52 -10.35
N GLY A 184 10.49 -16.42 -10.71
CA GLY A 184 11.78 -16.01 -10.14
C GLY A 184 11.71 -14.97 -9.03
N ILE A 185 10.58 -14.27 -8.85
CA ILE A 185 10.40 -13.24 -7.82
C ILE A 185 9.50 -13.81 -6.72
N ARG A 186 10.07 -14.12 -5.55
CA ARG A 186 9.29 -14.61 -4.39
C ARG A 186 9.13 -13.51 -3.34
N PRO A 187 7.91 -13.00 -3.09
CA PRO A 187 7.62 -12.00 -2.04
C PRO A 187 8.05 -12.50 -0.65
N ARG A 188 8.48 -11.59 0.23
CA ARG A 188 8.68 -11.92 1.65
C ARG A 188 7.33 -11.84 2.38
N GLY A 189 6.86 -12.98 2.88
CA GLY A 189 5.61 -13.07 3.65
C GLY A 189 4.46 -13.73 2.87
N ALA A 190 3.26 -13.62 3.41
CA ALA A 190 2.05 -14.32 2.94
C ALA A 190 1.36 -13.69 1.72
N GLN A 191 1.89 -12.57 1.26
CA GLN A 191 1.27 -11.69 0.27
C GLN A 191 1.89 -11.92 -1.11
N ARG A 192 1.09 -11.88 -2.18
CA ARG A 192 1.61 -11.99 -3.55
C ARG A 192 2.52 -10.79 -3.89
N SER A 193 3.47 -10.97 -4.81
CA SER A 193 4.25 -9.82 -5.31
C SER A 193 3.27 -8.89 -6.02
N GLY A 194 3.19 -7.62 -5.59
CA GLY A 194 2.15 -6.70 -6.04
C GLY A 194 0.87 -6.69 -5.20
N GLU A 195 0.84 -7.26 -3.98
CA GLU A 195 -0.35 -7.14 -3.12
C GLU A 195 -0.58 -5.68 -2.69
N GLU A 196 -1.83 -5.27 -2.88
CA GLU A 196 -2.36 -3.91 -2.97
C GLU A 196 -2.65 -3.29 -1.58
N PHE A 197 -2.89 -1.98 -1.56
CA PHE A 197 -3.40 -1.33 -0.36
C PHE A 197 -4.75 -1.97 0.03
N HIS A 198 -5.12 -2.00 1.30
CA HIS A 198 -6.52 -2.33 1.63
C HIS A 198 -7.39 -1.07 1.46
N ASP A 199 -8.69 -1.29 1.30
CA ASP A 199 -9.69 -0.22 1.20
C ASP A 199 -9.55 0.80 2.35
N ASN A 200 -9.80 2.08 2.06
CA ASN A 200 -9.72 3.18 3.02
C ASN A 200 -8.36 3.34 3.73
N CYS A 201 -7.26 3.05 3.06
CA CYS A 201 -5.94 3.14 3.67
C CYS A 201 -5.54 4.59 4.03
N ARG A 202 -5.22 4.80 5.31
CA ARG A 202 -4.74 6.09 5.87
C ARG A 202 -3.22 6.20 5.98
N CYS A 203 -2.49 5.30 5.33
CA CYS A 203 -1.04 5.38 5.25
C CYS A 203 -0.63 6.12 3.98
N ARG A 204 0.47 6.87 4.06
CA ARG A 204 1.13 7.46 2.89
C ARG A 204 2.50 6.84 2.66
N VAL A 205 2.93 6.82 1.41
CA VAL A 205 4.30 6.49 1.03
C VAL A 205 5.05 7.81 0.90
N VAL A 206 6.16 7.93 1.60
CA VAL A 206 7.03 9.12 1.56
C VAL A 206 8.43 8.68 1.19
N THR A 207 9.04 9.35 0.23
CA THR A 207 10.39 9.04 -0.24
C THR A 207 11.41 9.88 0.51
N VAL A 208 12.48 9.24 0.96
CA VAL A 208 13.51 9.87 1.77
C VAL A 208 14.90 9.46 1.33
N THR A 209 15.91 10.32 1.55
CA THR A 209 17.30 9.93 1.36
C THR A 209 17.71 8.89 2.40
N ARG A 210 18.77 8.12 2.13
CA ARG A 210 19.26 7.06 3.04
C ARG A 210 19.62 7.55 4.44
N SER A 211 19.97 8.83 4.58
CA SER A 211 20.33 9.46 5.85
C SER A 211 19.15 10.18 6.51
N ASN A 212 17.94 10.08 5.95
CA ASN A 212 16.77 10.79 6.43
C ASN A 212 15.60 9.84 6.69
N SER A 213 14.65 10.33 7.46
CA SER A 213 13.41 9.64 7.81
C SER A 213 12.36 10.68 8.18
N VAL A 214 11.10 10.31 8.04
CA VAL A 214 9.97 11.11 8.52
C VAL A 214 9.74 10.78 9.99
N GLN A 215 9.68 11.81 10.83
CA GLN A 215 9.18 11.67 12.19
C GLN A 215 7.71 11.25 12.14
N LEU A 216 7.34 10.30 12.97
CA LEU A 216 5.96 9.84 13.04
C LEU A 216 5.22 10.57 14.17
N SER A 217 3.89 10.57 14.12
CA SER A 217 3.11 11.17 15.20
C SER A 217 3.30 10.41 16.51
N LYS A 218 3.05 11.06 17.64
CA LYS A 218 3.09 10.38 18.96
C LYS A 218 2.11 9.21 19.04
N GLU A 219 0.99 9.31 18.33
CA GLU A 219 0.01 8.23 18.18
C GLU A 219 0.59 7.08 17.36
N ALA A 220 1.40 7.38 16.33
CA ALA A 220 2.14 6.38 15.58
C ALA A 220 3.19 5.68 16.45
N ASP A 221 3.87 6.37 17.36
CA ASP A 221 4.84 5.73 18.27
C ASP A 221 4.19 4.63 19.13
N LYS A 222 2.95 4.83 19.61
CA LYS A 222 2.20 3.77 20.31
C LYS A 222 2.03 2.51 19.47
N HIS A 223 1.88 2.68 18.16
CA HIS A 223 1.76 1.55 17.25
C HIS A 223 3.08 0.79 17.06
N PHE A 224 4.23 1.47 17.21
CA PHE A 224 5.55 0.82 17.22
C PHE A 224 5.75 0.01 18.49
N ASP A 225 5.42 0.61 19.64
CA ASP A 225 5.50 -0.06 20.94
C ASP A 225 4.59 -1.31 20.95
N LEU A 226 3.37 -1.17 20.45
CA LEU A 226 2.43 -2.28 20.28
C LEU A 226 2.95 -3.35 19.33
N TYR A 227 3.61 -2.98 18.23
CA TYR A 227 4.23 -3.96 17.34
C TYR A 227 5.41 -4.69 18.01
N ALA A 228 6.26 -3.97 18.74
CA ALA A 228 7.37 -4.55 19.47
C ALA A 228 6.86 -5.54 20.52
N GLU A 229 5.87 -5.14 21.31
CA GLU A 229 5.19 -5.99 22.29
C GLU A 229 4.55 -7.21 21.62
N ALA A 230 3.79 -7.01 20.54
CA ALA A 230 3.16 -8.09 19.79
C ALA A 230 4.19 -9.08 19.26
N ARG A 231 5.29 -8.57 18.70
CA ARG A 231 6.39 -9.39 18.16
C ARG A 231 7.07 -10.18 19.26
N GLU A 232 7.38 -9.56 20.39
CA GLU A 232 7.98 -10.26 21.54
C GLU A 232 7.06 -11.36 22.04
N LYS A 233 5.79 -11.04 22.24
CA LYS A 233 4.78 -11.99 22.73
C LYS A 233 4.56 -13.16 21.77
N VAL A 234 4.50 -12.89 20.46
CA VAL A 234 4.34 -13.94 19.44
C VAL A 234 5.61 -14.79 19.28
N ASN A 235 6.79 -14.21 19.51
CA ASN A 235 8.05 -14.96 19.46
C ASN A 235 8.41 -15.68 20.76
N ALA A 236 7.74 -15.37 21.87
CA ALA A 236 8.03 -15.96 23.16
C ALA A 236 7.86 -17.49 23.10
N GLY A 237 8.94 -18.22 23.40
CA GLY A 237 8.95 -19.67 23.36
C GLY A 237 8.98 -20.29 21.96
N LEU A 238 9.29 -19.51 20.92
CA LEU A 238 9.53 -20.01 19.57
C LEU A 238 11.02 -20.05 19.23
N GLU A 239 11.51 -21.20 18.78
CA GLU A 239 12.86 -21.36 18.26
C GLU A 239 12.86 -21.35 16.73
N LEU A 240 13.86 -20.69 16.13
CA LEU A 240 14.00 -20.63 14.67
C LEU A 240 14.69 -21.90 14.17
N ASN A 241 13.97 -22.69 13.38
CA ASN A 241 14.51 -23.78 12.58
C ASN A 241 14.79 -23.29 11.14
N VAL A 242 16.00 -23.54 10.65
CA VAL A 242 16.43 -23.16 9.29
C VAL A 242 16.65 -24.42 8.47
N ILE A 243 15.74 -24.68 7.54
CA ILE A 243 15.81 -25.83 6.64
C ILE A 243 16.54 -25.39 5.37
N THR A 244 17.76 -25.89 5.18
CA THR A 244 18.54 -25.61 3.97
C THR A 244 18.33 -26.72 2.94
N SER A 245 17.80 -26.40 1.78
CA SER A 245 17.60 -27.32 0.66
C SER A 245 18.33 -26.85 -0.60
N ARG A 246 18.64 -27.77 -1.51
CA ARG A 246 19.25 -27.46 -2.81
C ARG A 246 18.21 -27.67 -3.90
N VAL A 247 17.85 -26.60 -4.60
CA VAL A 247 16.88 -26.62 -5.71
C VAL A 247 17.53 -25.95 -6.92
N ASP A 248 17.62 -26.67 -8.04
CA ASP A 248 18.24 -26.21 -9.29
C ASP A 248 19.66 -25.64 -9.11
N GLY A 249 20.47 -26.32 -8.28
CA GLY A 249 21.85 -25.91 -7.98
C GLY A 249 22.00 -24.69 -7.07
N ARG A 250 20.88 -24.07 -6.63
CA ARG A 250 20.87 -22.96 -5.67
C ARG A 250 20.49 -23.44 -4.28
N LEU A 251 21.11 -22.85 -3.26
CA LEU A 251 20.72 -23.05 -1.87
C LEU A 251 19.45 -22.24 -1.59
N LYS A 252 18.45 -22.89 -1.01
CA LYS A 252 17.20 -22.29 -0.57
C LYS A 252 17.05 -22.54 0.93
N ASN A 253 16.89 -21.46 1.68
CA ASN A 253 16.59 -21.54 3.11
C ASN A 253 15.09 -21.36 3.31
N GLU A 254 14.49 -22.29 4.03
CA GLU A 254 13.14 -22.18 4.57
C GLU A 254 13.24 -21.96 6.09
N TYR A 255 12.37 -21.12 6.61
CA TYR A 255 12.40 -20.67 8.00
C TYR A 255 11.09 -21.09 8.66
N GLU A 256 11.20 -21.89 9.71
CA GLU A 256 10.08 -22.35 10.53
C GLU A 256 10.34 -22.00 11.98
N TRP A 257 9.29 -21.70 12.73
CA TRP A 257 9.40 -21.44 14.17
C TRP A 257 8.72 -22.56 14.93
N ILE A 258 9.44 -23.20 15.84
CA ILE A 258 8.96 -24.36 16.58
C ILE A 258 8.69 -23.96 18.02
N ASN A 259 7.51 -24.28 18.54
CA ASN A 259 7.19 -24.06 19.95
C ASN A 259 7.70 -25.23 20.83
N ALA A 260 7.60 -25.09 22.16
CA ALA A 260 7.99 -26.16 23.09
C ALA A 260 7.19 -27.48 22.94
N ALA A 261 6.02 -27.45 22.30
CA ALA A 261 5.20 -28.61 22.01
C ALA A 261 5.56 -29.30 20.67
N GLY A 262 6.49 -28.73 19.89
CA GLY A 262 6.89 -29.23 18.58
C GLY A 262 6.04 -28.74 17.41
N ASP A 263 5.06 -27.85 17.65
CA ASP A 263 4.24 -27.29 16.57
C ASP A 263 5.05 -26.26 15.77
N THR A 264 4.95 -26.35 14.45
CA THR A 264 5.59 -25.40 13.53
C THR A 264 4.68 -24.21 13.27
N ARG A 265 5.29 -23.03 13.18
CA ARG A 265 4.66 -21.76 12.80
C ARG A 265 5.43 -21.20 11.62
N SER A 266 4.71 -20.88 10.55
CA SER A 266 5.29 -20.21 9.40
C SER A 266 5.48 -18.70 9.67
N ALA A 267 6.27 -18.03 8.83
CA ALA A 267 6.38 -16.57 8.87
C ALA A 267 5.00 -15.87 8.67
N LYS A 268 4.09 -16.50 7.93
CA LYS A 268 2.72 -16.03 7.72
C LYS A 268 1.93 -16.06 9.02
N ASP A 269 1.95 -17.18 9.73
CA ASP A 269 1.18 -17.35 10.96
C ASP A 269 1.58 -16.31 12.00
N LYS A 270 2.89 -16.10 12.15
CA LYS A 270 3.43 -15.08 13.05
C LYS A 270 2.97 -13.66 12.69
N THR A 271 3.01 -13.32 11.40
CA THR A 271 2.56 -12.00 10.94
C THR A 271 1.07 -11.82 11.25
N ASN A 272 0.26 -12.86 11.02
CA ASN A 272 -1.17 -12.83 11.34
C ASN A 272 -1.42 -12.68 12.85
N ASP A 273 -0.67 -13.39 13.69
CA ASP A 273 -0.80 -13.30 15.15
C ASP A 273 -0.42 -11.91 15.68
N ILE A 274 0.66 -11.33 15.15
CA ILE A 274 1.09 -9.97 15.48
C ILE A 274 -0.02 -8.97 15.12
N VAL A 275 -0.55 -9.04 13.89
CA VAL A 275 -1.63 -8.15 13.44
C VAL A 275 -2.90 -8.36 14.28
N LYS A 276 -3.24 -9.60 14.63
CA LYS A 276 -4.39 -9.92 15.48
C LYS A 276 -4.23 -9.34 16.89
N PHE A 277 -3.05 -9.47 17.48
CA PHE A 277 -2.75 -8.87 18.78
C PHE A 277 -2.91 -7.34 18.72
N MET A 278 -2.31 -6.71 17.71
CA MET A 278 -2.40 -5.25 17.53
C MET A 278 -3.85 -4.79 17.33
N ARG A 279 -4.67 -5.50 16.54
CA ARG A 279 -6.11 -5.20 16.35
C ARG A 279 -6.87 -5.20 17.67
N ASN A 280 -6.69 -6.24 18.48
CA ASN A 280 -7.33 -6.35 19.79
C ASN A 280 -6.97 -5.18 20.71
N GLN A 281 -5.69 -4.75 20.72
CA GLN A 281 -5.24 -3.63 21.56
C GLN A 281 -5.72 -2.27 21.06
N LEU A 282 -5.91 -2.14 19.74
CA LEU A 282 -6.37 -0.91 19.10
C LEU A 282 -7.91 -0.79 19.04
N GLY A 283 -8.65 -1.81 19.48
CA GLY A 283 -10.12 -1.82 19.47
C GLY A 283 -10.71 -1.91 18.06
N ALA A 284 -10.03 -2.59 17.14
CA ALA A 284 -10.38 -2.73 15.72
C ALA A 284 -10.62 -4.18 15.30
#